data_AF-A0A7J8ITH1-F1
#
_entry.id   AF-A0A7J8ITH1-F1
#
_cell.length_a   1.000
_cell.length_b   1.000
_cell.length_c   1.000
_cell.angle_alpha   90.00
_cell.angle_beta   90.00
_cell.angle_gamma   90.00
#
_symmetry.space_group_name_H-M   'P 1'
#
loop_
_entity.id
_entity.type
_entity.pdbx_description
1 polymer ?
#
loop_
_entity_poly.entity_id
_entity_poly.type
_entity_poly.pdbx_seq_one_letter_code
_entity_poly.pdbx_strand_id
1 'polypeptide(L)'
;MATPSRKTSTPTPLASKRVPPRDPSSEVPSKRRTSAPPAPPLPSSGPFVEGSIVRIAMENFLTYDICEVCPGPHLNMIIGANGTGKSSIVCAICLGLAGKPAFMGRADKVGFFVKRGCSKGMVEIEL
;
A
#
# COMPACT_ATOMS: atom_id res chain seq x y z
N MET A 1 55.77 11.95 47.76
CA MET A 1 55.92 13.40 48.10
C MET A 1 54.58 14.09 47.91
N ALA A 2 54.34 15.20 48.63
CA ALA A 2 53.32 16.24 48.45
C ALA A 2 51.89 15.89 47.96
N THR A 3 50.90 16.19 48.81
CA THR A 3 49.49 16.54 48.49
C THR A 3 49.38 18.10 48.43
N PRO A 4 48.23 18.83 48.48
CA PRO A 4 46.80 18.45 48.59
C PRO A 4 45.75 19.33 47.80
N SER A 5 44.44 19.06 48.04
CA SER A 5 43.27 19.98 47.91
C SER A 5 42.81 20.35 46.49
N ARG A 6 41.54 20.70 46.18
CA ARG A 6 40.24 21.03 46.87
C ARG A 6 39.14 20.96 45.74
N LYS A 7 37.81 20.90 45.87
CA LYS A 7 36.70 20.48 46.79
C LYS A 7 35.38 20.55 45.90
N THR A 8 34.11 20.24 46.22
CA THR A 8 33.30 20.05 47.45
C THR A 8 32.00 19.24 47.15
N SER A 9 31.48 18.51 48.16
CA SER A 9 30.06 18.22 48.52
C SER A 9 28.90 17.97 47.50
N THR A 10 28.20 16.86 47.79
CA THR A 10 26.74 16.53 47.71
C THR A 10 25.76 17.61 48.26
N PRO A 11 24.39 17.49 48.20
CA PRO A 11 23.55 16.26 48.15
C PRO A 11 22.26 16.27 47.28
N THR A 12 21.50 15.17 47.37
CA THR A 12 20.11 14.97 46.88
C THR A 12 19.05 15.77 47.65
N PRO A 13 17.87 16.02 47.03
CA PRO A 13 16.61 16.10 47.78
C PRO A 13 15.45 15.27 47.17
N LEU A 14 14.34 15.24 47.90
CA LEU A 14 13.15 14.40 47.67
C LEU A 14 12.13 14.97 46.66
N ALA A 15 11.10 14.17 46.35
CA ALA A 15 10.00 14.49 45.44
C ALA A 15 9.17 15.72 45.85
N SER A 16 8.51 16.34 44.87
CA SER A 16 7.45 17.33 45.08
C SER A 16 6.32 17.15 44.06
N LYS A 17 5.06 17.29 44.52
CA LYS A 17 3.87 17.17 43.67
C LYS A 17 3.59 18.49 42.96
N ARG A 18 3.25 18.45 41.67
CA ARG A 18 2.48 19.52 41.01
C ARG A 18 1.30 18.94 40.24
N VAL A 19 0.12 19.47 40.54
CA VAL A 19 -1.12 19.23 39.79
C VAL A 19 -1.19 20.31 38.70
N PRO A 20 -1.43 19.96 37.41
CA PRO A 20 -1.69 20.95 36.37
C PRO A 20 -3.09 21.56 36.53
N PRO A 21 -3.35 22.81 36.09
CA PRO A 21 -4.57 23.53 36.43
C PRO A 21 -5.84 22.99 35.75
N ARG A 22 -6.99 23.33 36.34
CA ARG A 22 -8.28 23.38 35.61
C ARG A 22 -8.50 24.79 35.07
N ASP A 23 -9.13 24.87 33.90
CA ASP A 23 -10.14 25.87 33.45
C ASP A 23 -10.08 26.04 31.92
N PRO A 24 -11.15 26.53 31.26
CA PRO A 24 -12.57 26.50 31.62
C PRO A 24 -13.41 25.81 30.53
N SER A 25 -14.74 25.81 30.69
CA SER A 25 -15.70 25.30 29.70
C SER A 25 -15.57 25.99 28.34
N SER A 26 -15.56 25.21 27.25
CA SER A 26 -15.86 25.69 25.90
C SER A 26 -16.93 24.81 25.26
N GLU A 27 -18.15 25.34 25.19
CA GLU A 27 -19.28 24.67 24.54
C GLU A 27 -19.07 24.64 23.02
N VAL A 28 -19.19 23.47 22.39
CA VAL A 28 -19.18 23.34 20.93
C VAL A 28 -20.63 23.30 20.43
N PRO A 29 -21.12 24.30 19.66
CA PRO A 29 -22.52 24.34 19.25
C PRO A 29 -22.90 23.15 18.37
N SER A 30 -23.93 22.40 18.78
CA SER A 30 -24.44 21.24 18.05
C SER A 30 -25.10 21.65 16.73
N LYS A 31 -24.33 21.69 15.65
CA LYS A 31 -24.79 22.11 14.32
C LYS A 31 -25.67 21.02 13.71
N ARG A 32 -26.98 21.19 13.86
CA ARG A 32 -28.07 20.30 13.40
C ARG A 32 -27.76 19.68 12.03
N ARG A 33 -27.61 18.35 11.97
CA ARG A 33 -27.41 17.61 10.71
C ARG A 33 -28.66 17.74 9.84
N THR A 34 -28.57 18.51 8.76
CA THR A 34 -29.52 18.43 7.64
C THR A 34 -29.31 17.12 6.91
N SER A 35 -30.34 16.28 6.83
CA SER A 35 -30.29 15.04 6.06
C SER A 35 -30.11 15.33 4.58
N ALA A 36 -28.99 14.90 4.00
CA ALA A 36 -28.86 14.80 2.55
C ALA A 36 -29.93 13.82 2.01
N PRO A 37 -30.47 14.04 0.80
CA PRO A 37 -31.38 13.08 0.19
C PRO A 37 -30.67 11.72 0.00
N PRO A 38 -31.40 10.59 0.07
CA PRO A 38 -30.81 9.29 -0.22
C PRO A 38 -30.29 9.28 -1.66
N ALA A 39 -29.08 8.76 -1.86
CA ALA A 39 -28.57 8.48 -3.19
C ALA A 39 -29.50 7.48 -3.90
N PRO A 40 -29.64 7.54 -5.24
CA PRO A 40 -30.40 6.54 -5.98
C PRO A 40 -29.80 5.15 -5.70
N PRO A 41 -30.64 4.08 -5.65
CA PRO A 41 -30.14 2.73 -5.44
C PRO A 41 -29.21 2.37 -6.60
N LEU A 42 -27.92 2.17 -6.27
CA LEU A 42 -26.97 1.58 -7.19
C LEU A 42 -27.52 0.21 -7.64
N PRO A 43 -27.42 -0.15 -8.93
CA PRO A 43 -27.84 -1.46 -9.38
C PRO A 43 -27.06 -2.54 -8.62
N SER A 44 -27.76 -3.58 -8.16
CA SER A 44 -27.15 -4.75 -7.54
C SER A 44 -26.46 -5.62 -8.59
N SER A 45 -25.37 -5.08 -9.13
CA SER A 45 -24.30 -5.84 -9.76
C SER A 45 -23.71 -6.85 -8.76
N GLY A 46 -22.84 -7.74 -9.24
CA GLY A 46 -22.11 -8.65 -8.38
C GLY A 46 -21.21 -7.91 -7.38
N PRO A 47 -20.44 -8.64 -6.55
CA PRO A 47 -19.51 -8.00 -5.63
C PRO A 47 -18.45 -7.14 -6.35
N PHE A 48 -18.14 -7.45 -7.61
CA PHE A 48 -17.29 -6.68 -8.50
C PHE A 48 -18.05 -5.51 -9.15
N VAL A 49 -17.43 -4.33 -9.20
CA VAL A 49 -17.92 -3.16 -9.95
C VAL A 49 -17.44 -3.21 -11.40
N GLU A 50 -18.07 -2.45 -12.30
CA GLU A 50 -17.67 -2.35 -13.71
C GLU A 50 -16.18 -1.96 -13.86
N GLY A 51 -15.42 -2.73 -14.65
CA GLY A 51 -13.98 -2.55 -14.84
C GLY A 51 -13.09 -3.13 -13.72
N SER A 52 -13.63 -3.98 -12.84
CA SER A 52 -12.83 -4.71 -11.84
C SER A 52 -12.08 -5.87 -12.49
N ILE A 53 -10.76 -5.97 -12.29
CA ILE A 53 -9.99 -7.11 -12.80
C ILE A 53 -10.42 -8.40 -12.07
N VAL A 54 -11.06 -9.33 -12.80
CA VAL A 54 -11.53 -10.62 -12.25
C VAL A 54 -10.52 -11.76 -12.43
N ARG A 55 -9.68 -11.71 -13.48
CA ARG A 55 -8.59 -12.67 -13.73
C ARG A 55 -7.38 -11.99 -14.35
N ILE A 56 -6.20 -12.45 -13.97
CA ILE A 56 -4.90 -12.13 -14.56
C ILE A 56 -4.23 -13.47 -14.87
N ALA A 57 -4.00 -13.77 -16.14
CA ALA A 57 -3.17 -14.91 -16.55
C ALA A 57 -1.87 -14.45 -17.21
N MET A 58 -0.80 -15.20 -16.96
CA MET A 58 0.56 -14.94 -17.43
C MET A 58 1.20 -16.25 -17.88
N GLU A 59 1.71 -16.28 -19.10
CA GLU A 59 2.52 -17.38 -19.63
C GLU A 59 3.88 -16.83 -20.08
N ASN A 60 4.97 -17.49 -19.70
CA ASN A 60 6.35 -17.15 -20.08
C ASN A 60 6.65 -15.65 -19.86
N PHE A 61 6.25 -15.12 -18.71
CA PHE A 61 6.27 -13.68 -18.40
C PHE A 61 7.17 -13.35 -17.20
N LEU A 62 8.28 -12.66 -17.47
CA LEU A 62 9.33 -12.24 -16.54
C LEU A 62 9.89 -13.38 -15.66
N THR A 63 9.20 -13.68 -14.56
CA THR A 63 9.55 -14.68 -13.55
C THR A 63 8.69 -15.95 -13.65
N TYR A 64 7.47 -15.83 -14.15
CA TYR A 64 6.47 -16.90 -14.19
C TYR A 64 6.56 -17.71 -15.49
N ASP A 65 6.48 -19.04 -15.38
CA ASP A 65 6.28 -19.95 -16.51
C ASP A 65 4.80 -20.00 -16.89
N ILE A 66 3.94 -20.33 -15.92
CA ILE A 66 2.49 -20.20 -15.97
C ILE A 66 2.06 -19.66 -14.61
N CYS A 67 1.20 -18.64 -14.58
CA CYS A 67 0.62 -18.11 -13.34
C CYS A 67 -0.75 -17.49 -13.62
N GLU A 68 -1.73 -17.83 -12.79
CA GLU A 68 -3.07 -17.27 -12.79
C GLU A 68 -3.36 -16.64 -11.42
N VAL A 69 -4.03 -15.49 -11.42
CA VAL A 69 -4.45 -14.76 -10.21
C VAL A 69 -5.87 -14.26 -10.43
N CYS A 70 -6.79 -14.61 -9.53
CA CYS A 70 -8.17 -14.14 -9.55
C CYS A 70 -8.37 -13.17 -8.37
N PRO A 71 -8.35 -11.84 -8.59
CA PRO A 71 -8.47 -10.86 -7.51
C PRO A 71 -9.86 -10.89 -6.87
N GLY A 72 -9.94 -10.50 -5.60
CA GLY A 72 -11.20 -10.15 -4.95
C GLY A 72 -11.73 -8.79 -5.43
N PRO A 73 -13.00 -8.46 -5.13
CA PRO A 73 -13.68 -7.26 -5.65
C PRO A 73 -13.20 -5.91 -5.10
N HIS A 74 -12.30 -5.91 -4.11
CA HIS A 74 -11.94 -4.73 -3.31
C HIS A 74 -10.41 -4.61 -3.17
N LEU A 75 -9.90 -4.40 -1.96
CA LEU A 75 -8.46 -4.34 -1.70
C LEU A 75 -7.82 -5.74 -1.87
N ASN A 76 -6.89 -5.86 -2.81
CA ASN A 76 -6.02 -7.01 -2.99
C ASN A 76 -4.59 -6.66 -2.56
N MET A 77 -3.89 -7.58 -1.90
CA MET A 77 -2.51 -7.36 -1.44
C MET A 77 -1.58 -8.49 -1.89
N ILE A 78 -0.58 -8.13 -2.71
CA ILE A 78 0.41 -9.07 -3.24
C ILE A 78 1.63 -9.10 -2.31
N ILE A 79 1.78 -10.19 -1.55
CA ILE A 79 2.80 -10.36 -0.50
C ILE A 79 3.81 -11.45 -0.92
N GLY A 80 5.06 -11.36 -0.46
CA GLY A 80 6.11 -12.34 -0.74
C GLY A 80 7.52 -11.77 -0.55
N ALA A 81 8.54 -12.65 -0.51
CA ALA A 81 9.94 -12.24 -0.39
C ALA A 81 10.43 -11.42 -1.60
N ASN A 82 11.63 -10.84 -1.53
CA ASN A 82 12.21 -10.12 -2.67
C ASN A 82 12.60 -11.10 -3.80
N GLY A 83 12.46 -10.66 -5.05
CA GLY A 83 12.65 -11.52 -6.24
C GLY A 83 11.46 -12.39 -6.66
N THR A 84 10.48 -12.65 -5.79
CA THR A 84 9.35 -13.60 -6.00
C THR A 84 8.30 -13.22 -7.07
N GLY A 85 8.57 -12.25 -7.94
CA GLY A 85 7.66 -11.88 -9.03
C GLY A 85 6.51 -10.93 -8.66
N LYS A 86 6.38 -10.46 -7.40
CA LYS A 86 5.34 -9.48 -6.99
C LYS A 86 5.14 -8.33 -8.00
N SER A 87 6.25 -7.67 -8.35
CA SER A 87 6.25 -6.55 -9.30
C SER A 87 5.94 -6.99 -10.73
N SER A 88 6.17 -8.26 -11.09
CA SER A 88 5.78 -8.83 -12.38
C SER A 88 4.26 -8.88 -12.53
N ILE A 89 3.48 -9.17 -11.48
CA ILE A 89 2.01 -9.11 -11.55
C ILE A 89 1.54 -7.67 -11.86
N VAL A 90 2.14 -6.67 -11.22
CA VAL A 90 1.88 -5.25 -11.52
C VAL A 90 2.31 -4.89 -12.95
N CYS A 91 3.41 -5.47 -13.45
CA CYS A 91 3.83 -5.31 -14.85
C CYS A 91 2.81 -5.93 -15.83
N ALA A 92 2.23 -7.09 -15.50
CA ALA A 92 1.23 -7.76 -16.32
C ALA A 92 -0.04 -6.92 -16.44
N ILE A 93 -0.59 -6.43 -15.32
CA ILE A 93 -1.74 -5.50 -15.31
C ILE A 93 -1.45 -4.27 -16.18
N CYS A 94 -0.28 -3.65 -16.01
CA CYS A 94 0.08 -2.43 -16.75
C CYS A 94 0.15 -2.69 -18.26
N LEU A 95 0.78 -3.79 -18.71
CA LEU A 95 0.91 -4.08 -20.14
C LEU A 95 -0.40 -4.61 -20.77
N GLY A 96 -1.16 -5.45 -20.05
CA GLY A 96 -2.44 -5.96 -20.52
C GLY A 96 -3.50 -4.88 -20.72
N LEU A 97 -3.46 -3.82 -19.89
CA LEU A 97 -4.30 -2.62 -20.04
C LEU A 97 -3.64 -1.52 -20.90
N ALA A 98 -2.76 -1.90 -21.84
CA ALA A 98 -2.09 -1.02 -22.81
C ALA A 98 -1.28 0.16 -22.22
N GLY A 99 -0.87 0.04 -20.96
CA GLY A 99 0.00 1.00 -20.27
C GLY A 99 1.41 1.07 -20.85
N LYS A 100 2.05 2.24 -20.72
CA LYS A 100 3.37 2.50 -21.31
C LYS A 100 4.48 1.80 -20.49
N PRO A 101 5.37 0.98 -21.11
CA PRO A 101 6.46 0.31 -20.40
C PRO A 101 7.36 1.22 -19.56
N ALA A 102 7.50 2.49 -19.99
CA ALA A 102 8.26 3.53 -19.28
C ALA A 102 7.76 3.79 -17.84
N PHE A 103 6.45 3.63 -17.57
CA PHE A 103 5.91 3.81 -16.21
C PHE A 103 6.44 2.79 -15.20
N MET A 104 6.96 1.65 -15.68
CA MET A 104 7.39 0.54 -14.85
C MET A 104 8.90 0.58 -14.55
N GLY A 105 9.64 1.58 -15.06
CA GLY A 105 11.05 1.83 -14.75
C GLY A 105 12.01 0.69 -15.11
N ARG A 106 11.60 -0.26 -15.96
CA ARG A 106 12.26 -1.56 -16.13
C ARG A 106 12.84 -1.80 -17.52
N ALA A 107 12.10 -1.46 -18.58
CA ALA A 107 12.51 -1.68 -19.96
C ALA A 107 11.61 -0.93 -20.95
N ASP A 108 12.19 -0.41 -22.04
CA ASP A 108 11.47 0.42 -23.03
C ASP A 108 10.70 -0.39 -24.08
N LYS A 109 10.95 -1.70 -24.18
CA LYS A 109 10.38 -2.59 -25.21
C LYS A 109 9.65 -3.77 -24.57
N VAL A 110 8.46 -4.08 -25.08
CA VAL A 110 7.59 -5.17 -24.58
C VAL A 110 8.31 -6.53 -24.58
N GLY A 111 9.20 -6.79 -25.54
CA GLY A 111 9.97 -8.04 -25.60
C GLY A 111 10.86 -8.32 -24.38
N PHE A 112 11.24 -7.31 -23.59
CA PHE A 112 12.00 -7.51 -22.34
C PHE A 112 11.14 -8.06 -21.17
N PHE A 113 9.82 -8.17 -21.37
CA PHE A 113 8.90 -8.77 -20.40
C PHE A 113 8.66 -10.26 -20.62
N VAL A 114 9.10 -10.81 -21.76
CA VAL A 114 9.17 -12.26 -21.98
C VAL A 114 10.20 -12.88 -21.02
N LYS A 115 9.88 -14.06 -20.48
CA LYS A 115 10.78 -14.82 -19.60
C LYS A 115 12.08 -15.18 -20.32
N ARG A 116 13.21 -15.06 -19.62
CA ARG A 116 14.54 -15.37 -20.20
C ARG A 116 14.61 -16.83 -20.63
N GLY A 117 15.00 -17.05 -21.89
CA GLY A 117 15.03 -18.37 -22.52
C GLY A 117 13.82 -18.63 -23.44
N CYS A 118 12.73 -17.87 -23.28
CA CYS A 118 11.51 -18.03 -24.06
C CYS A 118 11.46 -17.04 -25.22
N SER A 119 10.88 -17.44 -26.36
CA SER A 119 10.77 -16.59 -27.57
C SER A 119 9.45 -15.81 -27.66
N LYS A 120 8.47 -16.18 -26.81
CA LYS A 120 7.14 -15.57 -26.69
C LYS A 120 6.73 -15.60 -25.22
N GLY A 121 5.77 -14.75 -24.87
CA GLY A 121 5.04 -14.76 -23.61
C GLY A 121 3.69 -14.09 -23.79
N MET A 122 2.75 -14.37 -22.89
CA MET A 122 1.36 -13.91 -22.93
C MET A 122 0.98 -13.28 -21.59
N VAL A 123 0.14 -12.25 -21.66
CA VAL A 123 -0.61 -11.71 -20.53
C VAL A 123 -2.05 -11.55 -20.99
N GLU A 124 -2.98 -11.95 -20.13
CA GLU A 124 -4.43 -11.83 -20.34
C GLU A 124 -5.06 -11.23 -19.08
N ILE A 125 -6.00 -10.30 -19.27
CA ILE A 125 -6.71 -9.57 -18.21
C ILE A 125 -8.19 -9.65 -18.52
N GLU A 126 -8.99 -10.12 -17.57
CA GLU A 126 -10.47 -10.09 -17.62
C GLU A 126 -10.99 -8.99 -16.69
N LEU A 127 -12.11 -8.35 -17.07
CA LEU A 127 -12.71 -7.16 -16.46
C LEU A 127 -14.22 -7.32 -16.22
#